data_AF-A0A7C1VSD7-F1
#
_entry.id   AF-A0A7C1VSD7-F1
#
_cell.length_a   1.000
_cell.length_b   1.000
_cell.length_c   1.000
_cell.angle_alpha   90.00
_cell.angle_beta   90.00
_cell.angle_gamma   90.00
#
_symmetry.space_group_name_H-M   'P 1'
#
loop_
_entity.id
_entity.type
_entity.pdbx_description
1 polymer ?
#
loop_
_entity_poly.entity_id
_entity_poly.type
_entity_poly.pdbx_seq_one_letter_code
_entity_poly.pdbx_strand_id
1 'polypeptide(L)'
;MTDEQILKKAIEKAEKNGFDITLVGDIQPYDDYRVYEHIIFSHDFAKAFWKDEICRFGKECPMYPEKDCAEAPGWEQHLKWMVSEEDRLKYIEKFL
;
A
#
# COMPACT_ATOMS: atom_id res chain seq x y z
N MET A 1 9.83 -6.17 11.97
CA MET A 1 8.94 -5.67 13.04
C MET A 1 7.89 -6.75 13.34
N THR A 2 7.05 -6.64 14.37
CA THR A 2 5.86 -7.53 14.45
C THR A 2 4.82 -7.10 13.42
N ASP A 3 3.94 -8.01 12.99
CA ASP A 3 2.84 -7.71 12.04
C ASP A 3 2.00 -6.51 12.49
N GLU A 4 1.65 -6.47 13.78
CA GLU A 4 0.91 -5.36 14.39
C GLU A 4 1.67 -4.03 14.29
N GLN A 5 2.99 -4.05 14.52
CA GLN A 5 3.83 -2.86 14.39
C GLN A 5 3.93 -2.38 12.93
N ILE A 6 4.02 -3.31 11.98
CA ILE A 6 4.05 -3.00 10.53
C ILE A 6 2.74 -2.33 10.16
N LEU A 7 1.61 -2.94 10.49
CA LEU A 7 0.26 -2.44 10.17
C LEU A 7 0.02 -1.07 10.80
N LYS A 8 0.33 -0.91 12.09
CA LYS A 8 0.18 0.36 12.79
C LYS A 8 0.98 1.47 12.11
N LYS A 9 2.26 1.24 11.83
CA LYS A 9 3.12 2.23 11.17
C LYS A 9 2.65 2.53 9.74
N ALA A 10 2.13 1.53 9.03
CA ALA A 10 1.63 1.70 7.68
C ALA A 10 0.38 2.58 7.64
N ILE A 11 -0.56 2.35 8.56
CA ILE A 11 -1.75 3.18 8.74
C ILE A 11 -1.33 4.59 9.16
N GLU A 12 -0.47 4.75 10.17
CA GLU A 12 0.00 6.08 10.61
C GLU A 12 0.68 6.86 9.46
N LYS A 13 1.43 6.18 8.60
CA LYS A 13 2.03 6.79 7.40
C LYS A 13 0.96 7.21 6.39
N ALA A 14 -0.02 6.35 6.13
CA ALA A 14 -1.12 6.64 5.22
C ALA A 14 -1.98 7.82 5.74
N GLU A 15 -2.30 7.87 7.04
CA GLU A 15 -3.06 8.96 7.66
C GLU A 15 -2.34 10.30 7.54
N LYS A 16 -1.02 10.33 7.77
CA LYS A 16 -0.19 11.53 7.54
C LYS A 16 -0.25 12.02 6.09
N ASN A 17 -0.55 11.13 5.15
CA ASN A 17 -0.70 11.43 3.74
C ASN A 17 -2.16 11.62 3.30
N GLY A 18 -3.11 11.68 4.24
CA GLY A 18 -4.52 11.98 3.96
C GLY A 18 -5.44 10.75 3.86
N PHE A 19 -5.01 9.58 4.31
CA PHE A 19 -5.91 8.43 4.47
C PHE A 19 -6.90 8.69 5.61
N ASP A 20 -8.19 8.49 5.34
CA ASP A 20 -9.24 8.58 6.35
C ASP A 20 -9.64 7.18 6.82
N ILE A 21 -9.11 6.78 7.98
CA ILE A 21 -9.39 5.47 8.59
C ILE A 21 -10.85 5.32 9.03
N THR A 22 -11.58 6.42 9.23
CA THR A 22 -12.98 6.38 9.69
C THR A 22 -13.92 5.79 8.64
N LEU A 23 -13.49 5.78 7.37
CA LEU A 23 -14.19 5.14 6.25
C LEU A 23 -14.21 3.61 6.34
N VAL A 24 -13.38 3.02 7.19
CA VAL A 24 -13.31 1.56 7.44
C VAL A 24 -14.36 1.12 8.50
N GLY A 25 -15.09 2.07 9.10
CA GLY A 25 -16.11 1.84 10.12
C GLY A 25 -15.53 1.75 11.54
N ASP A 26 -16.41 1.57 12.55
CA ASP A 26 -16.06 1.40 13.98
C ASP A 26 -15.29 0.10 14.29
N ILE A 27 -14.67 -0.51 13.28
CA ILE A 27 -13.89 -1.72 13.47
C ILE A 27 -12.53 -1.27 13.96
N GLN A 28 -12.22 -1.57 15.23
CA GLN A 28 -10.86 -1.41 15.72
C GLN A 28 -9.96 -2.26 14.83
N PRO A 29 -9.05 -1.66 14.03
CA PRO A 29 -8.27 -2.39 13.05
C PRO A 29 -7.52 -3.56 13.68
N TYR A 30 -7.24 -3.45 14.98
CA TYR A 30 -6.39 -4.32 15.78
C TYR A 30 -6.99 -5.64 16.26
N ASP A 31 -8.30 -5.83 16.12
CA ASP A 31 -8.97 -7.02 16.69
C ASP A 31 -9.27 -8.14 15.68
N ASP A 32 -9.22 -7.89 14.36
CA ASP A 32 -9.51 -8.91 13.34
C ASP A 32 -8.60 -8.80 12.11
N TYR A 33 -7.84 -9.87 11.85
CA TYR A 33 -6.93 -10.01 10.71
C TYR A 33 -7.60 -9.74 9.35
N ARG A 34 -8.91 -10.01 9.22
CA ARG A 34 -9.66 -9.78 7.98
C ARG A 34 -9.86 -8.30 7.69
N VAL A 35 -10.01 -7.49 8.73
CA VAL A 35 -10.25 -6.03 8.61
C VAL A 35 -9.01 -5.36 8.04
N TYR A 36 -7.83 -5.82 8.43
CA TYR A 36 -6.57 -5.34 7.88
C TYR A 36 -6.40 -5.61 6.40
N GLU A 37 -6.78 -6.79 5.92
CA GLU A 37 -6.73 -7.09 4.48
C GLU A 37 -7.60 -6.08 3.70
N HIS A 38 -8.80 -5.76 4.20
CA HIS A 38 -9.64 -4.74 3.58
C HIS A 38 -9.00 -3.36 3.56
N ILE A 39 -8.24 -2.98 4.60
CA ILE A 39 -7.53 -1.71 4.65
C ILE A 39 -6.36 -1.69 3.65
N ILE A 40 -5.43 -2.64 3.77
CA ILE A 40 -4.17 -2.60 3.01
C ILE A 40 -4.40 -2.81 1.50
N PHE A 41 -5.47 -3.51 1.12
CA PHE A 41 -5.85 -3.70 -0.28
C PHE A 41 -6.77 -2.59 -0.84
N SER A 42 -7.17 -1.62 -0.03
CA SER A 42 -7.98 -0.50 -0.53
C SER A 42 -7.15 0.45 -1.39
N HIS A 43 -7.77 0.98 -2.45
CA HIS A 43 -7.12 1.98 -3.30
C HIS A 43 -6.77 3.24 -2.52
N ASP A 44 -7.62 3.66 -1.58
CA ASP A 44 -7.40 4.89 -0.82
C ASP A 44 -6.23 4.76 0.14
N PHE A 45 -6.07 3.59 0.78
CA PHE A 45 -4.87 3.28 1.55
C PHE A 45 -3.63 3.27 0.63
N ALA A 46 -3.66 2.56 -0.49
CA ALA A 46 -2.51 2.47 -1.39
C ALA A 46 -2.09 3.85 -1.90
N LYS A 47 -3.05 4.66 -2.34
CA LYS A 47 -2.84 6.06 -2.75
C LYS A 47 -2.21 6.89 -1.66
N ALA A 48 -2.69 6.79 -0.42
CA ALA A 48 -2.13 7.58 0.67
C ALA A 48 -0.76 7.04 1.11
N PHE A 49 -0.57 5.73 1.16
CA PHE A 49 0.64 5.08 1.66
C PHE A 49 1.85 5.27 0.72
N TRP A 50 1.65 5.05 -0.58
CA TRP A 50 2.69 5.24 -1.62
C TRP A 50 2.64 6.61 -2.30
N LYS A 51 1.53 7.35 -2.18
CA LYS A 51 1.37 8.72 -2.71
C LYS A 51 1.73 8.82 -4.20
N ASP A 52 2.33 9.95 -4.57
CA ASP A 52 2.86 10.27 -5.90
C ASP A 52 4.29 9.73 -6.05
N GLU A 53 4.59 8.55 -5.49
CA GLU A 53 5.76 7.81 -5.97
C GLU A 53 5.51 7.50 -7.45
N ILE A 54 5.95 8.41 -8.31
CA ILE A 54 6.09 8.17 -9.74
C ILE A 54 6.95 6.93 -9.83
N CYS A 55 6.52 5.91 -10.59
CA CYS A 55 7.21 4.64 -10.74
C CYS A 55 8.68 4.89 -11.12
N ARG A 56 9.58 4.94 -10.12
CA ARG A 56 11.02 5.26 -10.32
C ARG A 56 11.79 4.06 -10.85
N PHE A 57 11.13 2.93 -11.04
CA PHE A 57 11.66 1.79 -11.79
C PHE A 57 11.75 2.16 -13.27
N GLY A 58 12.71 3.04 -13.57
CA GLY A 58 13.15 3.31 -14.92
C GLY A 58 13.49 2.00 -15.62
N LYS A 59 13.04 1.89 -16.88
CA LYS A 59 13.32 0.82 -17.85
C LYS A 59 12.90 -0.61 -17.52
N GLU A 60 12.53 -0.93 -16.28
CA GLU A 60 12.17 -2.30 -15.88
C GLU A 60 10.82 -2.34 -15.15
N CYS A 61 9.80 -1.65 -15.68
CA CYS A 61 8.43 -1.99 -15.33
C CYS A 61 8.04 -3.22 -16.18
N PRO A 62 7.99 -4.43 -15.61
CA PRO A 62 7.76 -5.65 -16.39
C PRO A 62 6.36 -5.71 -17.03
N MET A 63 5.46 -4.80 -16.64
CA MET A 63 4.10 -4.72 -17.19
C MET A 63 3.96 -3.75 -18.38
N TYR A 64 4.85 -2.75 -18.53
CA TYR A 64 4.74 -1.72 -19.56
C TYR A 64 6.10 -1.46 -20.24
N PRO A 65 6.31 -1.92 -21.49
CA PRO A 65 7.54 -1.67 -22.22
C PRO A 65 7.70 -0.18 -22.58
N GLU A 66 8.58 0.49 -21.84
CA GLU A 66 9.33 1.74 -22.09
C GLU A 66 8.60 3.02 -22.59
N LYS A 67 7.35 3.00 -23.05
CA LYS A 67 6.68 4.21 -23.59
C LYS A 67 5.61 4.85 -22.71
N ASP A 68 5.02 4.11 -21.77
CA ASP A 68 3.86 4.59 -20.99
C ASP A 68 4.10 4.65 -19.47
N CYS A 69 5.32 4.43 -19.00
CA CYS A 69 5.66 4.48 -17.56
C CYS A 69 5.51 5.88 -16.93
N ALA A 70 5.30 6.91 -17.75
CA ALA A 70 5.21 8.31 -17.31
C ALA A 70 3.85 8.67 -16.69
N GLU A 71 2.82 7.82 -16.79
CA GLU A 71 1.45 8.22 -16.41
C GLU A 71 0.77 7.29 -15.38
N ALA A 72 1.30 6.09 -15.14
CA ALA A 72 0.72 5.17 -14.16
C ALA A 72 1.15 5.56 -12.73
N PRO A 73 0.21 5.78 -11.79
CA PRO A 73 0.55 6.07 -10.40
C PRO A 73 1.29 4.88 -9.78
N GLY A 74 2.46 5.10 -9.16
CA GLY A 74 3.25 3.98 -8.61
C GLY A 74 2.53 3.19 -7.53
N TRP A 75 1.56 3.79 -6.82
CA TRP A 75 0.72 3.09 -5.85
C TRP A 75 -0.04 1.92 -6.48
N GLU A 76 -0.48 2.02 -7.74
CA GLU A 76 -1.21 0.94 -8.42
C GLU A 76 -0.30 -0.26 -8.67
N GLN A 77 0.95 0.01 -9.06
CA GLN A 77 1.94 -1.05 -9.30
C GLN A 77 2.37 -1.73 -8.00
N HIS A 78 2.59 -0.95 -6.93
CA HIS A 78 2.88 -1.49 -5.61
C HIS A 78 1.74 -2.35 -5.08
N LEU A 79 0.49 -1.95 -5.30
CA LEU A 79 -0.68 -2.75 -4.92
C LEU A 79 -0.72 -4.09 -5.67
N LYS A 80 -0.49 -4.09 -6.99
CA LYS A 80 -0.43 -5.32 -7.80
C LYS A 80 0.70 -6.26 -7.34
N TRP A 81 1.89 -5.71 -7.07
CA TRP A 81 3.02 -6.50 -6.57
C TRP A 81 2.75 -7.07 -5.19
N MET A 82 2.22 -6.27 -4.26
CA MET A 82 1.89 -6.72 -2.91
C MET A 82 0.88 -7.87 -2.92
N VAL A 83 -0.14 -7.84 -3.77
CA VAL A 83 -1.12 -8.94 -3.92
C VAL A 83 -0.44 -10.25 -4.36
N SER A 84 0.65 -10.16 -5.11
CA SER A 84 1.38 -11.31 -5.65
C SER A 84 2.46 -11.85 -4.70
N GLU A 85 2.79 -11.14 -3.62
CA GLU A 85 3.81 -11.54 -2.65
C GLU A 85 3.24 -12.57 -1.65
N GLU A 86 4.05 -13.57 -1.32
CA GLU A 86 3.69 -14.57 -0.29
C GLU A 86 3.52 -13.93 1.09
N ASP A 87 4.33 -12.90 1.38
CA ASP A 87 4.31 -12.16 2.63
C ASP A 87 4.09 -10.66 2.38
N ARG A 88 2.80 -10.29 2.35
CA ARG A 88 2.32 -8.92 2.05
C ARG A 88 2.77 -7.90 3.10
N LEU A 89 2.81 -8.30 4.37
CA LEU A 89 3.22 -7.40 5.45
C LEU A 89 4.72 -7.11 5.37
N LYS A 90 5.55 -8.11 5.07
CA LYS A 90 6.96 -7.86 4.75
C LYS A 90 7.13 -6.98 3.52
N TYR A 91 6.24 -7.07 2.53
CA TYR A 91 6.29 -6.14 1.39
C TYR A 91 6.05 -4.70 1.84
N ILE A 92 5.00 -4.44 2.63
CA ILE A 92 4.70 -3.10 3.20
C ILE A 92 5.87 -2.60 4.06
N GLU A 93 6.48 -3.47 4.87
CA GLU A 93 7.63 -3.14 5.73
C GLU A 93 8.80 -2.52 4.96
N LYS A 94 9.01 -2.86 3.69
CA LYS A 94 10.06 -2.27 2.83
C LYS A 94 9.88 -0.75 2.61
N PHE A 95 8.68 -0.22 2.87
CA PHE A 95 8.30 1.16 2.59
C PHE A 95 7.97 1.96 3.87
N LEU A 96 8.23 1.41 5.06
CA LEU A 96 8.06 2.09 6.35
C LEU A 96 9.36 2.76 6.81
#